data_AF-A0A956TA08-F1
#
_entry.id   AF-A0A956TA08-F1
#
_cell.length_a   1.000
_cell.length_b   1.000
_cell.length_c   1.000
_cell.angle_alpha   90.00
_cell.angle_beta   90.00
_cell.angle_gamma   90.00
#
_symmetry.space_group_name_H-M   'P 1'
#
loop_
_entity.id
_entity.type
_entity.pdbx_description
1 polymer ?
#
loop_
_entity_poly.entity_id
_entity_poly.type
_entity_poly.pdbx_seq_one_letter_code
_entity_poly.pdbx_strand_id
1 'polypeptide(L)'
;LELAHRILAITGSPSVIQHLPSAVDDPKKRCPDISRAMTLLDWCPTVSLNEGLGWTRDWFRAQTMPQNVPPVYVDQEFKLYQQPTAPAARVAQDSSNPG
;
A
#
# COMPACT_ATOMS: atom_id res chain seq x y z
N LEU A 1 4.09 6.22 -11.41
CA LEU A 1 4.16 4.77 -11.13
C LEU A 1 5.35 4.37 -10.25
N GLU A 2 6.54 4.93 -10.43
CA GLU A 2 7.74 4.54 -9.67
C GLU A 2 7.55 4.49 -8.14
N LEU A 3 6.97 5.55 -7.55
CA LEU A 3 6.73 5.61 -6.11
C LEU A 3 5.84 4.47 -5.60
N ALA A 4 4.77 4.14 -6.34
CA ALA A 4 3.85 3.06 -5.97
C ALA A 4 4.56 1.70 -5.94
N HIS A 5 5.38 1.39 -6.94
CA HIS A 5 6.19 0.16 -6.95
C HIS A 5 7.19 0.13 -5.78
N ARG A 6 7.83 1.26 -5.48
CA ARG A 6 8.77 1.36 -4.36
C ARG A 6 8.08 1.12 -3.01
N ILE A 7 6.87 1.63 -2.83
CA ILE A 7 6.04 1.35 -1.65
C ILE A 7 5.69 -0.14 -1.56
N LEU A 8 5.27 -0.79 -2.66
CA LEU A 8 4.99 -2.23 -2.66
C LEU A 8 6.23 -3.05 -2.27
N ALA A 9 7.40 -2.72 -2.82
CA ALA A 9 8.65 -3.40 -2.50
C ALA A 9 9.05 -3.22 -1.02
N ILE A 10 8.93 -2.01 -0.47
CA ILE A 10 9.30 -1.71 0.93
C ILE A 10 8.34 -2.38 1.92
N THR A 11 7.06 -2.46 1.59
CA THR A 11 6.02 -3.00 2.47
C THR A 11 5.86 -4.52 2.36
N GLY A 12 6.21 -5.10 1.21
CA GLY A 12 5.90 -6.48 0.86
C GLY A 12 4.40 -6.72 0.66
N SER A 13 3.63 -5.67 0.36
CA SER A 13 2.17 -5.76 0.25
C SER A 13 1.72 -6.53 -1.00
N PRO A 14 0.66 -7.36 -0.93
CA PRO A 14 0.04 -8.00 -2.09
C PRO A 14 -0.90 -7.06 -2.86
N SER A 15 -0.99 -5.78 -2.50
CA SER A 15 -1.87 -4.81 -3.18
C SER A 15 -1.57 -4.66 -4.67
N VAL A 16 -2.61 -4.48 -5.47
CA VAL A 16 -2.51 -4.24 -6.91
C VAL A 16 -2.57 -2.73 -7.20
N ILE A 17 -1.79 -2.26 -8.18
CA ILE A 17 -1.84 -0.87 -8.63
C ILE A 17 -3.01 -0.69 -9.60
N GLN A 18 -3.91 0.24 -9.29
CA GLN A 18 -5.02 0.64 -10.15
C GLN A 18 -4.89 2.11 -10.57
N HIS A 19 -5.26 2.43 -11.81
CA HIS A 19 -5.30 3.80 -12.32
C HIS A 19 -6.74 4.32 -12.24
N LEU A 20 -6.92 5.41 -11.50
CA LEU A 20 -8.18 6.12 -11.37
C LEU A 20 -8.05 7.52 -11.97
N PRO A 21 -9.16 8.19 -12.33
CA PRO A 21 -9.13 9.59 -12.76
C PRO A 21 -8.44 10.47 -11.73
N SER A 22 -7.62 11.41 -12.19
CA SER A 22 -6.94 12.38 -11.31
C SER A 22 -7.97 13.28 -10.62
N ALA A 23 -7.66 13.71 -9.39
CA ALA A 23 -8.40 14.80 -8.78
C ALA A 23 -8.22 16.08 -9.63
N VAL A 24 -9.30 16.89 -9.71
CA VAL A 24 -9.38 18.07 -10.57
C VAL A 24 -8.31 19.11 -10.23
N ASP A 25 -8.03 19.28 -8.94
CA ASP A 25 -7.14 20.34 -8.43
C ASP A 25 -5.71 19.87 -8.15
N ASP A 26 -5.36 18.63 -8.51
CA ASP A 26 -4.04 18.08 -8.20
C ASP A 26 -3.01 18.50 -9.27
N PRO A 27 -1.95 19.23 -8.89
CA PRO A 27 -0.92 19.61 -9.84
C PRO A 27 -0.13 18.38 -10.28
N LYS A 28 0.04 18.25 -11.60
CA LYS A 28 0.72 17.10 -12.23
C LYS A 28 2.15 16.86 -11.72
N LYS A 29 2.85 17.91 -11.27
CA LYS A 29 4.22 17.83 -10.75
C LYS A 29 4.49 18.93 -9.72
N ARG A 30 5.16 18.57 -8.63
CA ARG A 30 5.76 19.50 -7.67
C ARG A 30 7.22 19.13 -7.46
N CYS A 31 8.12 20.08 -7.64
CA CYS A 31 9.56 19.89 -7.52
C CYS A 31 10.18 21.23 -7.10
N PRO A 32 10.25 21.55 -5.80
CA PRO A 32 10.75 22.84 -5.35
C PRO A 32 12.26 22.97 -5.58
N ASP A 33 12.69 24.15 -6.01
CA ASP A 33 14.10 24.53 -5.97
C ASP A 33 14.48 24.89 -4.52
N ILE A 34 15.46 24.17 -3.98
CA ILE A 34 15.93 24.31 -2.60
C ILE A 34 17.25 25.09 -2.50
N SER A 35 17.74 25.68 -3.60
CA SER A 35 19.03 26.40 -3.65
C SER A 35 19.14 27.49 -2.57
N ARG A 36 18.04 28.22 -2.31
CA ARG A 36 18.03 29.26 -1.29
C ARG A 36 18.24 28.70 0.13
N ALA A 37 17.66 27.54 0.45
CA ALA A 37 17.83 26.92 1.75
C ALA A 37 19.26 26.38 1.93
N MET A 38 19.83 25.79 0.88
CA MET A 38 21.22 25.34 0.88
C MET A 38 22.18 26.52 1.08
N THR A 39 22.01 27.62 0.34
CA THR A 39 22.95 28.77 0.41
C THR A 39 22.83 29.55 1.71
N LEU A 40 21.61 29.78 2.22
CA LEU A 40 21.40 30.68 3.35
C LEU A 40 21.42 29.97 4.71
N LEU A 41 21.05 28.69 4.73
CA LEU A 41 20.85 27.93 5.97
C LEU A 41 21.80 26.75 6.10
N ASP A 42 22.65 26.49 5.09
CA ASP A 42 23.45 25.26 4.99
C ASP A 42 22.58 24.00 5.17
N TRP A 43 21.32 24.08 4.71
CA TRP A 43 20.33 23.04 4.92
C TRP A 43 20.09 22.26 3.64
N CYS A 44 20.10 20.93 3.76
CA CYS A 44 19.68 20.01 2.71
C CYS A 44 18.95 18.79 3.30
N PRO A 45 18.11 18.09 2.52
CA PRO A 45 17.54 16.82 2.95
C PRO A 45 18.64 15.78 3.18
N THR A 46 18.67 15.19 4.38
CA THR A 46 19.67 14.17 4.75
C THR A 46 19.11 12.75 4.74
N VAL A 47 17.78 12.61 4.66
CA VAL A 47 17.08 11.33 4.67
C VAL A 47 16.68 10.98 3.24
N SER A 48 17.13 9.82 2.75
CA SER A 48 16.72 9.35 1.43
C SER A 48 15.24 8.94 1.41
N LEU A 49 14.64 8.92 0.22
CA LEU A 49 13.27 8.46 0.04
C LEU A 49 13.05 7.04 0.60
N ASN A 50 14.00 6.13 0.40
CA ASN A 50 13.90 4.75 0.90
C ASN A 50 13.91 4.67 2.42
N GLU A 51 14.81 5.39 3.07
CA GLU A 51 14.90 5.41 4.54
C GLU A 51 13.62 5.99 5.14
N GLY A 52 13.18 7.14 4.63
CA GLY A 52 11.95 7.79 5.09
C GLY A 52 10.71 6.90 4.91
N LEU A 53 10.59 6.22 3.77
CA LEU A 53 9.50 5.26 3.52
C LEU A 53 9.59 4.03 4.45
N GLY A 54 10.79 3.55 4.75
CA GLY A 54 11.02 2.45 5.68
C GLY A 54 10.56 2.79 7.11
N TRP A 55 10.98 3.96 7.62
CA TRP A 55 10.53 4.45 8.92
C TRP A 55 9.03 4.66 8.99
N THR A 56 8.44 5.20 7.90
CA THR A 56 6.99 5.38 7.79
C THR A 56 6.25 4.05 7.88
N ARG A 57 6.71 3.01 7.16
CA ARG A 57 6.15 1.65 7.26
C ARG A 57 6.20 1.13 8.70
N ASP A 58 7.33 1.26 9.36
CA ASP A 58 7.53 0.73 10.71
C ASP A 58 6.65 1.45 11.73
N TRP A 59 6.52 2.77 11.61
CA TRP A 59 5.62 3.58 12.41
C TRP A 59 4.15 3.16 12.24
N PHE A 60 3.69 2.92 11.01
CA PHE A 60 2.33 2.41 10.76
C PHE A 60 2.13 1.00 11.34
N ARG A 61 3.09 0.09 11.17
CA ARG A 61 3.02 -1.26 11.75
C ARG A 61 2.89 -1.23 13.27
N ALA A 62 3.52 -0.27 13.95
CA ALA A 62 3.41 -0.10 15.39
C ALA A 62 2.03 0.41 15.85
N GLN A 63 1.30 1.15 15.02
CA GLN A 63 -0.04 1.68 15.36
C GLN A 63 -1.19 0.79 14.93
N THR A 64 -1.06 0.06 13.82
CA THR A 64 -2.14 -0.76 13.26
C THR A 64 -2.28 -2.13 13.93
N MET A 65 -1.56 -2.37 15.04
CA MET A 65 -1.77 -3.52 15.89
C MET A 65 -2.60 -3.15 17.14
N PRO A 66 -3.94 -3.22 17.09
CA PRO A 66 -4.64 -3.70 18.26
C PRO A 66 -4.16 -5.14 18.47
N GLN A 67 -3.58 -5.41 19.65
CA GLN A 67 -3.38 -6.78 20.10
C GLN A 67 -4.77 -7.42 20.09
N ASN A 68 -5.08 -8.30 19.11
CA ASN A 68 -6.38 -8.98 18.91
C ASN A 68 -7.43 -8.31 17.97
N VAL A 69 -7.11 -8.05 16.69
CA VAL A 69 -8.15 -7.79 15.65
C VAL A 69 -8.35 -9.05 14.80
N PRO A 70 -9.57 -9.58 14.68
CA PRO A 70 -9.85 -10.65 13.72
C PRO A 70 -9.66 -10.15 12.28
N PRO A 71 -9.26 -11.00 11.32
CA PRO A 71 -9.16 -10.61 9.93
C PRO A 71 -10.52 -10.10 9.42
N VAL A 72 -10.54 -8.86 8.93
CA VAL A 72 -11.67 -8.31 8.18
C VAL A 72 -11.53 -8.67 6.71
N TYR A 73 -12.63 -9.11 6.10
CA TYR A 73 -12.66 -9.52 4.70
C TYR A 73 -13.26 -8.41 3.86
N VAL A 74 -12.65 -8.15 2.71
CA VAL A 74 -13.09 -7.14 1.75
C VAL A 74 -13.34 -7.83 0.42
N ASP A 75 -14.52 -7.63 -0.17
CA ASP A 75 -14.87 -8.19 -1.47
C ASP A 75 -14.40 -7.30 -2.64
N GLN A 76 -14.72 -7.71 -3.87
CA GLN A 76 -14.40 -6.97 -5.09
C GLN A 76 -15.12 -5.61 -5.20
N GLU A 77 -16.12 -5.35 -4.35
CA GLU A 77 -16.87 -4.09 -4.26
C GLU A 77 -16.41 -3.22 -3.07
N PHE A 78 -15.32 -3.58 -2.39
CA PHE A 78 -14.80 -2.91 -1.20
C PHE A 78 -15.75 -2.91 0.01
N LYS A 79 -16.74 -3.81 0.05
CA LYS A 79 -17.60 -3.96 1.24
C LYS A 79 -16.85 -4.66 2.35
N LEU A 80 -17.03 -4.17 3.58
CA LEU A 80 -16.38 -4.69 4.77
C LEU A 80 -17.23 -5.79 5.42
N TYR A 81 -16.64 -6.95 5.65
CA TYR A 81 -17.31 -8.08 6.31
C TYR A 81 -16.54 -8.56 7.52
N GLN A 82 -17.30 -8.94 8.56
CA GLN A 82 -16.74 -9.56 9.77
C GLN A 82 -16.41 -11.05 9.59
N GLN A 83 -16.70 -11.63 8.42
CA GLN A 83 -16.48 -13.04 8.07
C GLN A 83 -16.16 -13.15 6.57
N PRO A 84 -15.44 -14.20 6.10
CA PRO A 84 -15.16 -14.37 4.69
C PRO A 84 -16.46 -14.54 3.92
N THR A 85 -16.76 -13.62 3.00
CA THR A 85 -17.85 -13.79 2.06
C THR A 85 -17.40 -14.78 0.99
N ALA A 86 -17.91 -16.01 1.04
CA ALA A 86 -17.79 -16.93 -0.07
C ALA A 86 -18.49 -16.30 -1.30
N PRO A 87 -17.82 -16.33 -2.47
CA PRO A 87 -18.29 -17.30 -3.46
C PRO A 87 -17.15 -17.81 -4.35
N ALA A 88 -16.40 -18.85 -3.94
CA ALA A 88 -15.62 -19.71 -4.84
C ALA A 88 -14.96 -20.88 -4.09
N ALA A 89 -15.74 -21.84 -3.61
CA ALA A 89 -15.23 -23.15 -3.20
C ALA A 89 -16.22 -24.27 -3.55
N ARG A 90 -16.65 -24.28 -4.82
CA ARG A 90 -17.02 -25.47 -5.60
C ARG A 90 -16.53 -25.11 -6.99
N VAL A 91 -15.49 -25.71 -7.56
CA VAL A 91 -15.44 -27.10 -8.02
C VAL A 91 -13.97 -27.44 -8.28
N ALA A 92 -13.42 -28.46 -7.60
CA ALA A 92 -12.38 -29.36 -8.12
C ALA A 92 -11.92 -30.28 -6.99
N GLN A 93 -12.52 -31.47 -6.89
CA GLN A 93 -11.86 -32.77 -6.68
C GLN A 93 -12.90 -33.82 -7.16
N ASP A 94 -12.88 -34.15 -8.44
CA ASP A 94 -12.07 -35.22 -9.05
C ASP A 94 -12.89 -36.51 -9.15
N SER A 95 -13.34 -36.73 -10.39
CA SER A 95 -13.36 -37.99 -11.11
C SER A 95 -13.05 -39.27 -10.31
N SER A 96 -13.94 -40.25 -10.47
CA SER A 96 -13.62 -41.66 -10.72
C SER A 96 -12.63 -42.37 -9.77
N ASN A 97 -13.11 -43.38 -9.03
CA ASN A 97 -12.76 -44.76 -9.40
C ASN A 97 -13.74 -45.79 -8.79
N PRO A 98 -13.94 -46.95 -9.44
CA PRO A 98 -14.94 -47.95 -9.11
C PRO A 98 -14.39 -49.03 -8.18
N GLY A 99 -15.31 -49.76 -7.57
CA GLY A 99 -15.06 -50.94 -6.73
C GLY A 99 -16.33 -51.30 -5.98
#